data_AF-A0A5C5YBK6-F1
#
_entry.id   AF-A0A5C5YBK6-F1
#
_cell.length_a   1.000
_cell.length_b   1.000
_cell.length_c   1.000
_cell.angle_alpha   90.00
_cell.angle_beta   90.00
_cell.angle_gamma   90.00
#
_symmetry.space_group_name_H-M   'P 1'
#
loop_
_entity.id
_entity.type
_entity.pdbx_description
1 polymer ?
#
loop_
_entity_poly.entity_id
_entity_poly.type
_entity_poly.pdbx_seq_one_letter_code
_entity_poly.pdbx_strand_id
1 'polypeptide(L)'
;MPAAETAIAAAQRLSRAMNKLEFDPPVECVYNPLTYAWAAHEAYLRQIPPGGVRVLMLGMNPGPWGMAQTGVPFGQVAAVRDWMKIDAPIKTPKHQHPKRPINGLACERSEVSGERLWGLMQARFKTPKRFFKEHLVANYCPLAFMEESGRNRTPDHLPASERAPITELCDKHLAELIKAVQPEWAVGVGKYAEKCLLRVAGDSVKVTTMLHPSPASPAANRGWAEAAIKQLEAAGVW
;
A
#
# COMPACT_ATOMS: atom_id res chain seq x y z
N MET A 1 -13.97 -19.54 1.29
CA MET A 1 -12.59 -19.50 0.78
C MET A 1 -11.72 -18.81 1.81
N PRO A 2 -10.47 -19.23 2.03
CA PRO A 2 -9.56 -18.54 2.96
C PRO A 2 -9.43 -17.06 2.59
N ALA A 3 -9.29 -16.18 3.60
CA ALA A 3 -9.18 -14.73 3.40
C ALA A 3 -8.08 -14.35 2.38
N ALA A 4 -6.91 -15.00 2.48
CA ALA A 4 -5.78 -14.79 1.58
C ALA A 4 -6.14 -15.06 0.10
N GLU A 5 -6.78 -16.18 -0.21
CA GLU A 5 -7.14 -16.55 -1.59
C GLU A 5 -8.11 -15.54 -2.22
N THR A 6 -9.05 -15.03 -1.40
CA THR A 6 -10.00 -14.00 -1.86
C THR A 6 -9.28 -12.69 -2.15
N ALA A 7 -8.39 -12.26 -1.25
CA ALA A 7 -7.57 -11.05 -1.42
C ALA A 7 -6.64 -11.14 -2.63
N ILE A 8 -5.99 -12.29 -2.83
CA ILE A 8 -5.13 -12.59 -3.98
C ILE A 8 -5.94 -12.47 -5.28
N ALA A 9 -7.08 -13.14 -5.37
CA ALA A 9 -7.93 -13.07 -6.56
C ALA A 9 -8.43 -11.64 -6.85
N ALA A 10 -8.77 -10.87 -5.81
CA ALA A 10 -9.16 -9.47 -5.93
C ALA A 10 -8.01 -8.59 -6.46
N ALA A 11 -6.79 -8.77 -5.95
CA ALA A 11 -5.61 -8.03 -6.39
C ALA A 11 -5.23 -8.35 -7.85
N GLN A 12 -5.37 -9.61 -8.27
CA GLN A 12 -5.16 -10.00 -9.67
C GLN A 12 -6.19 -9.35 -10.61
N ARG A 13 -7.47 -9.31 -10.21
CA ARG A 13 -8.52 -8.62 -10.98
C ARG A 13 -8.21 -7.13 -11.12
N LEU A 14 -7.84 -6.49 -10.02
CA LEU A 14 -7.45 -5.08 -10.00
C LEU A 14 -6.25 -4.83 -10.92
N SER A 15 -5.19 -5.63 -10.82
CA SER A 15 -3.99 -5.46 -11.64
C SER A 15 -4.30 -5.53 -13.14
N ARG A 16 -5.09 -6.52 -13.57
CA ARG A 16 -5.51 -6.68 -14.96
C ARG A 16 -6.39 -5.53 -15.44
N ALA A 17 -7.28 -5.01 -14.60
CA ALA A 17 -8.14 -3.90 -14.95
C ALA A 17 -7.36 -2.58 -15.08
N MET A 18 -6.44 -2.33 -14.14
CA MET A 18 -5.57 -1.14 -14.15
C MET A 18 -4.65 -1.08 -15.37
N ASN A 19 -4.16 -2.22 -15.86
CA ASN A 19 -3.32 -2.27 -17.06
C ASN A 19 -4.06 -1.92 -18.37
N LYS A 20 -5.38 -1.73 -18.33
CA LYS A 20 -6.18 -1.29 -19.48
C LYS A 20 -6.42 0.22 -19.49
N LEU A 21 -6.04 0.92 -18.43
CA LEU A 21 -6.20 2.37 -18.35
C LEU A 21 -5.04 3.06 -19.07
N GLU A 22 -5.35 4.15 -19.73
CA GLU A 22 -4.40 5.05 -20.39
C GLU A 22 -4.42 6.40 -19.69
N PHE A 23 -3.28 7.09 -19.73
CA PHE A 23 -3.07 8.35 -19.02
C PHE A 23 -2.35 9.32 -19.95
N ASP A 24 -2.86 10.54 -20.00
CA ASP A 24 -2.33 11.59 -20.85
C ASP A 24 -1.22 12.38 -20.14
N PRO A 25 -0.43 13.18 -20.89
CA PRO A 25 0.47 14.14 -20.30
C PRO A 25 -0.21 14.99 -19.21
N PRO A 26 0.49 15.27 -18.08
CA PRO A 26 1.92 15.12 -17.89
C PRO A 26 2.37 13.75 -17.35
N VAL A 27 1.50 12.72 -17.35
CA VAL A 27 1.93 11.36 -16.98
C VAL A 27 2.80 10.80 -18.11
N GLU A 28 4.07 10.56 -17.81
CA GLU A 28 5.05 10.01 -18.75
C GLU A 28 5.23 8.50 -18.57
N CYS A 29 5.14 8.03 -17.31
CA CYS A 29 5.36 6.64 -17.01
C CYS A 29 4.45 6.17 -15.88
N VAL A 30 3.89 4.97 -16.05
CA VAL A 30 3.01 4.33 -15.08
C VAL A 30 3.55 2.95 -14.72
N TYR A 31 3.73 2.71 -13.42
CA TYR A 31 4.13 1.41 -12.90
C TYR A 31 2.97 0.72 -12.20
N ASN A 32 2.77 -0.56 -12.55
CA ASN A 32 1.88 -1.47 -11.85
C ASN A 32 2.69 -2.60 -11.19
N PRO A 33 3.15 -2.45 -9.93
CA PRO A 33 3.87 -3.49 -9.19
C PRO A 33 3.07 -4.78 -9.03
N LEU A 34 1.74 -4.73 -9.06
CA LEU A 34 0.92 -5.96 -9.03
C LEU A 34 1.08 -6.80 -10.31
N THR A 35 1.73 -6.28 -11.35
CA THR A 35 2.09 -7.05 -12.54
C THR A 35 3.51 -7.59 -12.46
N TYR A 36 4.51 -6.73 -12.27
CA TYR A 36 5.91 -7.14 -12.37
C TYR A 36 6.51 -7.64 -11.05
N ALA A 37 5.96 -7.23 -9.90
CA ALA A 37 6.36 -7.67 -8.55
C ALA A 37 5.34 -8.65 -7.94
N TRP A 38 4.52 -9.31 -8.77
CA TRP A 38 3.41 -10.16 -8.30
C TRP A 38 3.85 -11.25 -7.33
N ALA A 39 4.97 -11.93 -7.58
CA ALA A 39 5.44 -13.01 -6.72
C ALA A 39 5.66 -12.55 -5.26
N ALA A 40 6.25 -11.36 -5.08
CA ALA A 40 6.43 -10.77 -3.76
C ALA A 40 5.10 -10.31 -3.14
N HIS A 41 4.21 -9.73 -3.95
CA HIS A 41 2.89 -9.31 -3.48
C HIS A 41 2.01 -10.49 -3.03
N GLU A 42 2.04 -11.60 -3.78
CA GLU A 42 1.33 -12.83 -3.42
C GLU A 42 1.90 -13.41 -2.12
N ALA A 43 3.23 -13.50 -1.99
CA ALA A 43 3.89 -13.94 -0.76
C ALA A 43 3.48 -13.08 0.46
N TYR A 44 3.32 -11.77 0.26
CA TYR A 44 2.82 -10.84 1.27
C TYR A 44 1.36 -11.15 1.64
N LEU A 45 0.46 -11.29 0.66
CA LEU A 45 -0.96 -11.60 0.92
C LEU A 45 -1.16 -12.98 1.57
N ARG A 46 -0.26 -13.95 1.32
CA ARG A 46 -0.27 -15.26 1.99
C ARG A 46 0.05 -15.20 3.48
N GLN A 47 0.48 -14.04 4.01
CA GLN A 47 0.61 -13.83 5.45
C GLN A 47 -0.75 -13.64 6.15
N ILE A 48 -1.82 -13.35 5.39
CA ILE A 48 -3.17 -13.18 5.94
C ILE A 48 -3.65 -14.53 6.52
N PRO A 49 -4.02 -14.58 7.81
CA PRO A 49 -4.52 -15.81 8.42
C PRO A 49 -5.89 -16.19 7.83
N PRO A 50 -6.30 -17.48 7.89
CA PRO A 50 -7.53 -17.94 7.26
C PRO A 50 -8.80 -17.16 7.64
N GLY A 51 -8.86 -16.68 8.89
CA GLY A 51 -9.99 -15.92 9.45
C GLY A 51 -9.94 -14.40 9.24
N GLY A 52 -8.97 -13.87 8.48
CA GLY A 52 -8.82 -12.44 8.29
C GLY A 52 -8.09 -11.73 9.44
N VAL A 53 -8.09 -10.40 9.42
CA VAL A 53 -7.33 -9.57 10.38
C VAL A 53 -8.26 -8.64 11.13
N ARG A 54 -7.89 -8.25 12.35
CA ARG A 54 -8.66 -7.29 13.15
C ARG A 54 -8.54 -5.86 12.60
N VAL A 55 -7.37 -5.50 12.05
CA VAL A 55 -7.03 -4.15 11.62
C VAL A 55 -6.51 -4.14 10.18
N LEU A 56 -7.16 -3.39 9.30
CA LEU A 56 -6.68 -3.07 7.95
C LEU A 56 -6.16 -1.64 7.90
N MET A 57 -4.87 -1.46 7.65
CA MET A 57 -4.25 -0.15 7.39
C MET A 57 -4.22 0.11 5.89
N LEU A 58 -4.63 1.30 5.45
CA LEU A 58 -4.70 1.65 4.03
C LEU A 58 -3.80 2.86 3.73
N GLY A 59 -2.86 2.70 2.81
CA GLY A 59 -2.11 3.78 2.17
C GLY A 59 -2.76 4.26 0.87
N MET A 60 -2.19 5.29 0.28
CA MET A 60 -2.70 5.86 -0.98
C MET A 60 -2.27 5.04 -2.20
N ASN A 61 -0.97 5.06 -2.53
CA ASN A 61 -0.40 4.39 -3.68
C ASN A 61 1.10 4.13 -3.49
N PRO A 62 1.75 3.30 -4.32
CA PRO A 62 3.17 3.00 -4.19
C PRO A 62 4.06 4.24 -4.23
N GLY A 63 5.02 4.31 -3.32
CA GLY A 63 6.18 5.18 -3.52
C GLY A 63 7.25 4.51 -4.38
N PRO A 64 8.16 5.31 -4.99
CA PRO A 64 9.09 4.85 -6.02
C PRO A 64 10.20 3.91 -5.52
N TRP A 65 10.49 3.94 -4.21
CA TRP A 65 11.58 3.17 -3.59
C TRP A 65 11.07 2.11 -2.61
N GLY A 66 9.75 2.04 -2.39
CA GLY A 66 9.10 1.02 -1.57
C GLY A 66 8.34 0.04 -2.43
N MET A 67 7.00 0.14 -2.43
CA MET A 67 6.13 -0.83 -3.12
C MET A 67 6.40 -0.94 -4.63
N ALA A 68 6.84 0.12 -5.30
CA ALA A 68 7.24 0.03 -6.72
C ALA A 68 8.47 -0.89 -6.92
N GLN A 69 9.33 -1.05 -5.93
CA GLN A 69 10.48 -1.95 -5.99
C GLN A 69 10.11 -3.36 -5.50
N THR A 70 9.27 -3.46 -4.48
CA THR A 70 9.11 -4.69 -3.70
C THR A 70 7.77 -5.40 -3.88
N GLY A 71 6.76 -4.74 -4.46
CA GLY A 71 5.39 -5.25 -4.51
C GLY A 71 4.64 -5.22 -3.18
N VAL A 72 5.29 -4.81 -2.07
CA VAL A 72 4.67 -4.78 -0.73
C VAL A 72 4.25 -3.34 -0.37
N PRO A 73 3.05 -3.09 0.17
CA PRO A 73 2.63 -1.76 0.62
C PRO A 73 3.61 -1.14 1.61
N PHE A 74 3.96 0.14 1.40
CA PHE A 74 5.03 0.80 2.16
C PHE A 74 6.36 0.01 2.18
N GLY A 75 6.59 -0.84 1.18
CA GLY A 75 7.56 -1.93 1.27
C GLY A 75 9.00 -1.48 1.11
N GLN A 76 9.56 -0.87 2.15
CA GLN A 76 10.99 -0.62 2.26
C GLN A 76 11.75 -1.94 2.21
N VAL A 77 12.82 -1.99 1.42
CA VAL A 77 13.50 -3.24 1.02
C VAL A 77 13.94 -4.08 2.22
N ALA A 78 14.57 -3.49 3.24
CA ALA A 78 15.02 -4.23 4.42
C ALA A 78 13.85 -4.79 5.24
N ALA A 79 12.76 -4.05 5.39
CA ALA A 79 11.55 -4.53 6.07
C ALA A 79 10.95 -5.73 5.33
N VAL A 80 10.89 -5.67 3.99
CA VAL A 80 10.35 -6.76 3.16
C VAL A 80 11.26 -8.00 3.20
N ARG A 81 12.55 -7.83 2.90
CA ARG A 81 13.50 -8.95 2.80
C ARG A 81 13.90 -9.47 4.18
N ASP A 82 14.33 -8.59 5.08
CA ASP A 82 15.01 -8.99 6.32
C ASP A 82 14.02 -9.24 7.47
N TRP A 83 12.93 -8.47 7.56
CA TRP A 83 11.93 -8.67 8.61
C TRP A 83 10.81 -9.62 8.16
N MET A 84 10.11 -9.33 7.06
CA MET A 84 8.99 -10.16 6.56
C MET A 84 9.43 -11.47 5.90
N LYS A 85 10.72 -11.60 5.57
CA LYS A 85 11.30 -12.78 4.90
C LYS A 85 10.68 -13.06 3.52
N ILE A 86 10.35 -11.99 2.80
CA ILE A 86 9.86 -12.09 1.42
C ILE A 86 11.06 -11.88 0.50
N ASP A 87 11.55 -12.97 -0.06
CA ASP A 87 12.57 -13.01 -1.10
C ASP A 87 11.96 -13.65 -2.35
N ALA A 88 11.55 -12.80 -3.29
CA ALA A 88 10.80 -13.22 -4.47
C ALA A 88 11.26 -12.42 -5.69
N PRO A 89 11.21 -13.03 -6.89
CA PRO A 89 11.67 -12.38 -8.11
C PRO A 89 10.80 -11.17 -8.45
N ILE A 90 11.47 -10.05 -8.76
CA ILE A 90 10.86 -8.83 -9.26
C ILE A 90 11.21 -8.71 -10.74
N LYS A 91 10.19 -8.74 -11.60
CA LYS A 91 10.39 -8.57 -13.04
C LYS A 91 10.61 -7.10 -13.38
N THR A 92 11.28 -6.87 -14.50
CA THR A 92 11.45 -5.53 -15.05
C THR A 92 10.17 -5.08 -15.78
N PRO A 93 9.62 -3.89 -15.49
CA PRO A 93 8.53 -3.32 -16.28
C PRO A 93 8.95 -3.11 -17.75
N LYS A 94 8.01 -3.23 -18.69
CA LYS A 94 8.28 -3.03 -20.13
C LYS A 94 8.80 -1.62 -20.45
N HIS A 95 8.22 -0.62 -19.79
CA HIS A 95 8.60 0.78 -19.91
C HIS A 95 9.07 1.24 -18.55
N GLN A 96 10.23 1.91 -18.51
CA GLN A 96 10.80 2.44 -17.30
C GLN A 96 11.21 3.88 -17.49
N HIS A 97 10.91 4.69 -16.49
CA HIS A 97 11.43 6.04 -16.41
C HIS A 97 12.92 5.98 -16.03
N PRO A 98 13.86 6.61 -16.78
CA PRO A 98 15.29 6.50 -16.53
C PRO A 98 15.73 6.90 -15.11
N LYS A 99 15.06 7.90 -14.52
CA LYS A 99 15.31 8.35 -13.14
C LYS A 99 14.65 7.49 -12.04
N ARG A 100 13.86 6.48 -12.41
CA ARG A 100 13.11 5.60 -11.49
C ARG A 100 13.23 4.14 -11.94
N PRO A 101 14.45 3.59 -12.02
CA PRO A 101 14.63 2.18 -12.37
C PRO A 101 14.03 1.28 -11.30
N ILE A 102 13.51 0.12 -11.72
CA ILE A 102 13.07 -0.98 -10.86
C ILE A 102 14.23 -1.97 -10.71
N ASN A 103 14.88 -1.91 -9.54
CA ASN A 103 15.99 -2.78 -9.16
C ASN A 103 15.53 -3.90 -8.21
N GLY A 104 14.24 -3.97 -7.90
CA GLY A 104 13.69 -5.00 -7.04
C GLY A 104 14.22 -4.94 -5.61
N LEU A 105 14.47 -6.11 -5.01
CA LEU A 105 15.06 -6.24 -3.68
C LEU A 105 16.56 -5.85 -3.62
N ALA A 106 17.18 -5.54 -4.76
CA ALA A 106 18.53 -4.97 -4.84
C ALA A 106 18.52 -3.43 -4.88
N CYS A 107 17.35 -2.77 -4.75
CA CYS A 107 17.29 -1.32 -4.64
C CYS A 107 18.02 -0.82 -3.38
N GLU A 108 19.06 -0.01 -3.56
CA GLU A 108 19.87 0.56 -2.47
C GLU A 108 19.21 1.76 -1.77
N ARG A 109 18.16 2.34 -2.37
CA ARG A 109 17.41 3.45 -1.77
C ARG A 109 16.41 2.93 -0.74
N SER A 110 16.37 3.57 0.42
CA SER A 110 15.35 3.34 1.45
C SER A 110 14.16 4.30 1.26
N GLU A 111 12.94 3.77 1.23
CA GLU A 111 11.73 4.59 1.30
C GLU A 111 11.46 5.01 2.73
N VAL A 112 11.68 6.29 3.06
CA VAL A 112 11.50 6.84 4.42
C VAL A 112 10.10 6.57 4.99
N SER A 113 9.06 6.68 4.16
CA SER A 113 7.68 6.38 4.59
C SER A 113 7.53 4.94 5.06
N GLY A 114 8.09 4.00 4.29
CA GLY A 114 8.06 2.58 4.60
C GLY A 114 8.95 2.19 5.77
N GLU A 115 10.14 2.78 5.85
CA GLU A 115 11.06 2.61 6.98
C GLU A 115 10.41 3.02 8.30
N ARG A 116 9.77 4.19 8.34
CA ARG A 116 9.05 4.68 9.52
C ARG A 116 7.91 3.74 9.90
N LEU A 117 7.04 3.40 8.94
CA LEU A 117 5.87 2.56 9.21
C LEU A 117 6.27 1.17 9.67
N TRP A 118 7.09 0.46 8.90
CA TRP A 118 7.47 -0.91 9.23
C TRP A 118 8.45 -0.97 10.40
N GLY A 119 9.29 0.04 10.60
CA GLY A 119 10.12 0.16 11.80
C GLY A 119 9.28 0.26 13.07
N LEU A 120 8.19 1.05 13.05
CA LEU A 120 7.24 1.12 14.16
C LEU A 120 6.56 -0.22 14.41
N MET A 121 6.09 -0.90 13.36
CA MET A 121 5.46 -2.22 13.49
C MET A 121 6.45 -3.28 14.00
N GLN A 122 7.70 -3.26 13.53
CA GLN A 122 8.76 -4.13 14.02
C GLN A 122 9.06 -3.86 15.50
N ALA A 123 9.14 -2.60 15.92
CA ALA A 123 9.35 -2.24 17.31
C ALA A 123 8.23 -2.75 18.23
N ARG A 124 6.97 -2.65 17.80
CA ARG A 124 5.78 -3.08 18.56
C ARG A 124 5.57 -4.59 18.58
N PHE A 125 5.61 -5.23 17.42
CA PHE A 125 5.21 -6.64 17.24
C PHE A 125 6.39 -7.61 17.27
N LYS A 126 7.63 -7.12 17.08
CA LYS A 126 8.91 -7.86 17.02
C LYS A 126 9.03 -8.82 15.83
N THR A 127 8.00 -9.60 15.54
CA THR A 127 7.96 -10.59 14.44
C THR A 127 6.82 -10.30 13.48
N PRO A 128 6.97 -10.61 12.19
CA PRO A 128 5.87 -10.46 11.21
C PRO A 128 4.64 -11.29 11.59
N LYS A 129 4.84 -12.52 12.08
CA LYS A 129 3.74 -13.41 12.51
C LYS A 129 2.84 -12.77 13.56
N ARG A 130 3.41 -12.01 14.51
CA ARG A 130 2.64 -11.29 15.53
C ARG A 130 1.87 -10.10 14.94
N PHE A 131 2.44 -9.40 13.97
CA PHE A 131 1.75 -8.35 13.24
C PHE A 131 0.60 -8.91 12.40
N PHE A 132 0.89 -9.82 11.47
CA PHE A 132 -0.08 -10.37 10.52
C PHE A 132 -1.19 -11.22 11.13
N LYS A 133 -1.01 -11.69 12.38
CA LYS A 133 -2.10 -12.32 13.13
C LYS A 133 -3.34 -11.43 13.23
N GLU A 134 -3.14 -10.11 13.34
CA GLU A 134 -4.23 -9.16 13.57
C GLU A 134 -4.21 -7.95 12.64
N HIS A 135 -3.15 -7.74 11.86
CA HIS A 135 -2.98 -6.53 11.06
C HIS A 135 -2.64 -6.85 9.60
N LEU A 136 -3.10 -6.01 8.68
CA LEU A 136 -2.69 -6.01 7.29
C LEU A 136 -2.49 -4.57 6.83
N VAL A 137 -1.49 -4.31 5.99
CA VAL A 137 -1.35 -3.04 5.27
C VAL A 137 -1.69 -3.24 3.80
N ALA A 138 -2.45 -2.32 3.20
CA ALA A 138 -2.77 -2.30 1.78
C ALA A 138 -2.56 -0.90 1.21
N ASN A 139 -2.51 -0.76 -0.11
CA ASN A 139 -2.64 0.52 -0.79
C ASN A 139 -3.98 0.56 -1.51
N TYR A 140 -4.61 1.74 -1.53
CA TYR A 140 -5.86 1.94 -2.25
C TYR A 140 -5.68 1.80 -3.76
N CYS A 141 -4.75 2.56 -4.33
CA CYS A 141 -4.38 2.49 -5.74
C CYS A 141 -3.06 1.74 -5.89
N PRO A 142 -2.95 0.76 -6.82
CA PRO A 142 -1.71 0.02 -7.01
C PRO A 142 -0.74 0.72 -7.94
N LEU A 143 -1.14 1.81 -8.60
CA LEU A 143 -0.33 2.46 -9.64
C LEU A 143 0.57 3.56 -9.06
N ALA A 144 1.79 3.64 -9.59
CA ALA A 144 2.67 4.80 -9.41
C ALA A 144 2.77 5.58 -10.73
N PHE A 145 2.53 6.89 -10.67
CA PHE A 145 2.56 7.78 -11.82
C PHE A 145 3.77 8.70 -11.74
N MET A 146 4.49 8.85 -12.84
CA MET A 146 5.66 9.71 -12.94
C MET A 146 5.51 10.65 -14.13
N GLU A 147 5.89 11.90 -13.92
CA GLU A 147 6.06 12.88 -15.00
C GLU A 147 7.46 12.76 -15.62
N GLU A 148 7.71 13.43 -16.74
CA GLU A 148 8.99 13.43 -17.48
C GLU A 148 10.22 13.75 -16.60
N SER A 149 10.04 14.59 -15.57
CA SER A 149 11.13 14.90 -14.63
C SER A 149 11.48 13.74 -13.67
N GLY A 150 10.68 12.66 -13.67
CA GLY A 150 10.65 11.59 -12.68
C GLY A 150 9.89 11.97 -11.40
N ARG A 151 9.25 13.15 -11.36
CA ARG A 151 8.43 13.58 -10.23
C ARG A 151 7.22 12.65 -10.09
N ASN A 152 6.94 12.22 -8.86
CA ASN A 152 5.76 11.43 -8.56
C ASN A 152 4.50 12.28 -8.69
N ARG A 153 3.51 11.78 -9.40
CA ARG A 153 2.16 12.34 -9.46
C ARG A 153 1.20 11.43 -8.70
N THR A 154 0.46 11.98 -7.74
CA THR A 154 -0.47 11.19 -6.94
C THR A 154 -1.85 11.13 -7.60
N PRO A 155 -2.69 10.11 -7.31
CA PRO A 155 -3.98 9.94 -7.98
C PRO A 155 -4.90 11.16 -7.89
N ASP A 156 -4.84 11.93 -6.80
CA ASP A 156 -5.62 13.15 -6.61
C ASP A 156 -5.23 14.30 -7.55
N HIS A 157 -4.04 14.27 -8.12
CA HIS A 157 -3.59 15.26 -9.11
C HIS A 157 -3.92 14.85 -10.56
N LEU A 158 -4.52 13.67 -10.80
CA LEU A 158 -4.97 13.28 -12.14
C LEU A 158 -6.25 14.05 -12.53
N PRO A 159 -6.45 14.32 -13.85
CA PRO A 159 -7.72 14.81 -14.37
C PRO A 159 -8.90 13.95 -13.93
N ALA A 160 -10.08 14.56 -13.80
CA ALA A 160 -11.26 13.85 -13.31
C ALA A 160 -11.63 12.64 -14.19
N SER A 161 -11.47 12.75 -15.51
CA SER A 161 -11.72 11.69 -16.50
C SER A 161 -10.84 10.45 -16.29
N GLU A 162 -9.59 10.63 -15.87
CA GLU A 162 -8.65 9.53 -15.59
C GLU A 162 -8.81 9.01 -14.16
N ARG A 163 -9.12 9.90 -13.21
CA ARG A 163 -9.27 9.55 -11.80
C ARG A 163 -10.56 8.74 -11.54
N ALA A 164 -11.63 9.00 -12.28
CA ALA A 164 -12.91 8.30 -12.12
C ALA A 164 -12.80 6.77 -12.31
N PRO A 165 -12.26 6.24 -13.42
CA PRO A 165 -12.10 4.80 -13.60
C PRO A 165 -11.14 4.17 -12.59
N ILE A 166 -10.07 4.87 -12.18
CA ILE A 166 -9.22 4.41 -11.07
C ILE A 166 -10.06 4.26 -9.80
N THR A 167 -10.86 5.27 -9.47
CA THR A 167 -11.65 5.29 -8.24
C THR A 167 -12.64 4.13 -8.22
N GLU A 168 -13.37 3.90 -9.31
CA GLU A 168 -14.31 2.78 -9.41
C GLU A 168 -13.64 1.42 -9.19
N LEU A 169 -12.50 1.18 -9.87
CA LEU A 169 -11.77 -0.08 -9.75
C LEU A 169 -11.16 -0.28 -8.36
N CYS A 170 -10.59 0.76 -7.77
CA CYS A 170 -10.00 0.72 -6.44
C CYS A 170 -11.07 0.57 -5.35
N ASP A 171 -12.21 1.26 -5.45
CA ASP A 171 -13.32 1.12 -4.50
C ASP A 171 -13.87 -0.31 -4.51
N LYS A 172 -14.08 -0.87 -5.71
CA LYS A 172 -14.50 -2.26 -5.87
C LYS A 172 -13.48 -3.23 -5.24
N HIS A 173 -12.20 -3.03 -5.50
CA HIS A 173 -11.15 -3.87 -4.91
C HIS A 173 -11.10 -3.74 -3.39
N LEU A 174 -11.20 -2.52 -2.85
CA LEU A 174 -11.20 -2.26 -1.42
C LEU A 174 -12.40 -2.92 -0.74
N ALA A 175 -13.59 -2.87 -1.36
CA ALA A 175 -14.77 -3.56 -0.86
C ALA A 175 -14.56 -5.09 -0.82
N GLU A 176 -13.99 -5.67 -1.88
CA GLU A 176 -13.64 -7.09 -1.93
C GLU A 176 -12.60 -7.47 -0.85
N LEU A 177 -11.59 -6.62 -0.63
CA LEU A 177 -10.56 -6.82 0.39
C LEU A 177 -11.15 -6.75 1.80
N ILE A 178 -11.97 -5.74 2.11
CA ILE A 178 -12.66 -5.60 3.40
C ILE A 178 -13.54 -6.82 3.66
N LYS A 179 -14.29 -7.27 2.65
CA LYS A 179 -15.11 -8.49 2.75
C LYS A 179 -14.25 -9.75 2.98
N ALA A 180 -13.08 -9.83 2.37
CA ALA A 180 -12.18 -10.97 2.49
C ALA A 180 -11.54 -11.06 3.88
N VAL A 181 -11.06 -9.94 4.43
CA VAL A 181 -10.28 -9.91 5.67
C VAL A 181 -11.09 -9.56 6.91
N GLN A 182 -12.35 -9.14 6.72
CA GLN A 182 -13.34 -8.85 7.78
C GLN A 182 -12.79 -8.04 8.97
N PRO A 183 -12.18 -6.87 8.72
CA PRO A 183 -11.57 -6.09 9.80
C PRO A 183 -12.63 -5.49 10.72
N GLU A 184 -12.32 -5.42 12.01
CA GLU A 184 -13.07 -4.58 12.95
C GLU A 184 -12.72 -3.10 12.71
N TRP A 185 -11.44 -2.82 12.43
CA TRP A 185 -10.92 -1.47 12.26
C TRP A 185 -10.25 -1.29 10.90
N ALA A 186 -10.56 -0.16 10.26
CA ALA A 186 -9.85 0.31 9.08
C ALA A 186 -9.15 1.64 9.39
N VAL A 187 -7.82 1.66 9.25
CA VAL A 187 -6.98 2.81 9.58
C VAL A 187 -6.45 3.45 8.30
N GLY A 188 -6.91 4.66 7.98
CA GLY A 188 -6.34 5.46 6.90
C GLY A 188 -4.95 5.97 7.30
N VAL A 189 -3.91 5.58 6.57
CA VAL A 189 -2.58 6.17 6.69
C VAL A 189 -2.58 7.48 5.90
N GLY A 190 -3.01 8.55 6.56
CA GLY A 190 -3.26 9.86 5.96
C GLY A 190 -4.71 10.08 5.49
N LYS A 191 -5.06 11.35 5.29
CA LYS A 191 -6.43 11.81 5.01
C LYS A 191 -7.02 11.30 3.69
N TYR A 192 -6.18 11.06 2.68
CA TYR A 192 -6.67 10.51 1.41
C TYR A 192 -7.22 9.08 1.61
N ALA A 193 -6.45 8.24 2.29
CA ALA A 193 -6.84 6.86 2.53
C ALA A 193 -8.06 6.76 3.47
N GLU A 194 -8.13 7.61 4.50
CA GLU A 194 -9.32 7.74 5.36
C GLU A 194 -10.58 8.05 4.54
N LYS A 195 -10.53 9.01 3.61
CA LYS A 195 -11.67 9.34 2.74
C LYS A 195 -12.09 8.18 1.84
N CYS A 196 -11.15 7.36 1.39
CA CYS A 196 -11.46 6.16 0.61
C CYS A 196 -12.12 5.09 1.49
N LEU A 197 -11.62 4.89 2.70
CA LEU A 197 -12.24 3.99 3.67
C LEU A 197 -13.66 4.44 4.02
N LEU A 198 -13.88 5.72 4.35
CA LEU A 198 -15.23 6.23 4.66
C LEU A 198 -16.22 6.08 3.50
N ARG A 199 -15.75 6.04 2.25
CA ARG A 199 -16.60 5.84 1.07
C ARG A 199 -16.99 4.37 0.86
N VAL A 200 -16.14 3.43 1.26
CA VAL A 200 -16.26 2.01 0.89
C VAL A 200 -16.55 1.10 2.08
N ALA A 201 -16.06 1.46 3.26
CA ALA A 201 -16.34 0.74 4.49
C ALA A 201 -17.84 0.81 4.77
N GLY A 202 -18.47 -0.35 5.00
CA GLY A 202 -19.82 -0.40 5.50
C GLY A 202 -19.88 -0.13 7.00
N ASP A 203 -21.09 -0.04 7.54
CA ASP A 203 -21.36 0.34 8.94
C ASP A 203 -20.73 -0.61 9.99
N SER A 204 -20.36 -1.83 9.59
CA SER A 204 -19.74 -2.81 10.48
C SER A 204 -18.24 -2.60 10.72
N VAL A 205 -17.58 -1.72 9.97
CA VAL A 205 -16.14 -1.47 10.07
C VAL A 205 -15.89 -0.07 10.65
N LYS A 206 -15.17 0.00 11.76
CA LYS A 206 -14.82 1.27 12.39
C LYS A 206 -13.66 1.92 11.64
N VAL A 207 -13.89 3.12 11.10
CA VAL A 207 -12.86 3.87 10.36
C VAL A 207 -12.17 4.87 11.29
N THR A 208 -10.85 4.85 11.30
CA THR A 208 -10.00 5.86 11.95
C THR A 208 -8.84 6.25 11.03
N THR A 209 -7.96 7.11 11.50
CA THR A 209 -6.90 7.72 10.71
C THR A 209 -5.64 7.90 11.55
N MET A 210 -4.50 7.81 10.90
CA MET A 210 -3.21 8.14 11.47
C MET A 210 -2.43 9.08 10.55
N LEU A 211 -1.48 9.80 11.11
CA LEU A 211 -0.57 10.67 10.37
C LEU A 211 0.21 9.85 9.33
N HIS A 212 0.32 10.34 8.09
CA HIS A 212 1.14 9.69 7.07
C HIS A 212 2.64 9.85 7.38
N PRO A 213 3.49 8.82 7.23
CA PRO A 213 4.93 8.85 7.56
C PRO A 213 5.81 9.67 6.59
N SER A 214 5.22 10.39 5.63
CA SER A 214 6.00 10.98 4.53
C SER A 214 6.83 12.16 5.02
N PRO A 215 8.09 12.29 4.58
CA PRO A 215 8.92 13.46 4.90
C PRO A 215 8.37 14.76 4.30
N ALA A 216 7.43 14.69 3.34
CA ALA A 216 6.73 15.86 2.81
C ALA A 216 5.82 16.53 3.86
N SER A 217 5.47 15.84 4.96
CA SER A 217 4.70 16.42 6.05
C SER A 217 5.63 16.98 7.14
N PRO A 218 5.61 18.30 7.42
CA PRO A 218 6.37 18.87 8.53
C PRO A 218 6.05 18.22 9.89
N ALA A 219 4.80 17.78 10.09
CA ALA A 219 4.38 17.09 11.30
C ALA A 219 5.09 15.74 11.46
N ALA A 220 5.24 14.97 10.38
CA ALA A 220 5.92 13.67 10.43
C ALA A 220 7.43 13.81 10.74
N ASN A 221 8.04 14.95 10.43
CA ASN A 221 9.45 15.19 10.72
C ASN A 221 9.73 15.57 12.18
N ARG A 222 8.70 15.81 13.00
CA ARG A 222 8.80 16.16 14.42
C ARG A 222 8.43 14.98 15.35
N GLY A 223 8.83 13.76 15.00
CA GLY A 223 8.48 12.56 15.76
C GLY A 223 7.21 11.88 15.25
N TRP A 224 7.27 11.31 14.03
CA TRP A 224 6.13 10.61 13.43
C TRP A 224 5.62 9.45 14.29
N ALA A 225 6.52 8.64 14.84
CA ALA A 225 6.15 7.43 15.57
C ALA A 225 5.31 7.74 16.82
N GLU A 226 5.70 8.75 17.61
CA GLU A 226 4.97 9.17 18.81
C GLU A 226 3.58 9.70 18.45
N ALA A 227 3.48 10.51 17.39
CA ALA A 227 2.20 11.03 16.91
C ALA A 227 1.27 9.91 16.41
N ALA A 228 1.82 8.95 15.65
CA ALA A 228 1.11 7.78 15.17
C ALA A 228 0.59 6.91 16.32
N ILE A 229 1.44 6.59 17.30
CA ILE A 229 1.06 5.80 18.48
C ILE A 229 -0.08 6.48 19.23
N LYS A 230 0.06 7.77 19.55
CA LYS A 230 -0.98 8.53 20.27
C LYS A 230 -2.33 8.48 19.57
N GLN A 231 -2.35 8.55 18.24
CA GLN A 231 -3.59 8.46 17.45
C GLN A 231 -4.19 7.05 17.47
N LEU A 232 -3.36 6.02 17.37
CA LEU A 232 -3.80 4.62 17.43
C LEU A 232 -4.30 4.24 18.83
N GLU A 233 -3.65 4.73 19.89
CA GLU A 233 -4.09 4.56 21.29
C GLU A 233 -5.43 5.27 21.55
N ALA A 234 -5.57 6.52 21.12
CA ALA A 234 -6.81 7.27 21.27
C ALA A 234 -7.99 6.62 20.54
N ALA A 235 -7.73 5.92 19.43
CA ALA A 235 -8.73 5.15 18.70
C ALA A 235 -8.94 3.72 19.25
N GLY A 236 -8.13 3.26 20.21
CA GLY A 236 -8.22 1.91 20.77
C GLY A 236 -7.71 0.80 19.86
N VAL A 237 -6.76 1.11 18.96
CA VAL A 237 -6.27 0.18 17.91
C VAL A 237 -4.76 -0.09 17.97
N TRP A 238 -4.08 0.25 19.08
CA TRP A 238 -2.62 0.06 19.28
C TRP A 238 -2.22 -1.24 19.99
#